data_AF-A0A3D8TRG4-F1
#
_entry.id   AF-A0A3D8TRG4-F1
#
_cell.length_a   1.000
_cell.length_b   1.000
_cell.length_c   1.000
_cell.angle_alpha   90.00
_cell.angle_beta   90.00
_cell.angle_gamma   90.00
#
_symmetry.space_group_name_H-M   'P 1'
#
loop_
_entity.id
_entity.type
_entity.pdbx_description
1 polymer ?
#
loop_
_entity_poly.entity_id
_entity_poly.type
_entity_poly.pdbx_seq_one_letter_code
_entity_poly.pdbx_strand_id
1 'polypeptide(L)'
;MRLDLDILDTNIELEWAILNLLRKEDRWFSTEELAKRLNKTSSLILKAIASLRDNLQEFNSEQMILHVSKGKGVYLEIKSSNIDIGLFLIFLITSTSTYKLFYSIVTENFVSAKKFAFENFLSETTVRRHIKKVKEAIEPYQLTLNRSTAVLSGREVQVRLFLNMVFWRLFAGKIWPFSNIDEHHLYFVTKRIASEANIELSEVQERQVMYLLAISTIRRRNNHYVSIEESWHDLIDGNESFISFKEKIRPFTPTTQNYPGEMAFLFFLTIIQSESPQTVPLLIGNFRFNRSKNTPLYQATEQFMEKFETEIIPVPHSQKRQFLLAAFSEHLFAHLFHNFSTSISGNEFAPYSHHKLANLKFKLNQLIDELYQETAHPIFLQKQFLAPRYALLLSLIAPLHIFEQRIKIRLETDLSYIANKSIIAQVKEYFTNVYNITFIGNDNNNDPADLILTNIPTQESSGKTNAPEIVSIHRILAPRDFTLIRQALDHITEGKEAHQKLHKFS
;
A
#
# COMPACT_ATOMS: atom_id res chain seq x y z
N MET A 1 -3.20 0.93 5.18
CA MET A 1 -3.55 0.66 6.61
C MET A 1 -3.48 1.95 7.40
N ARG A 2 -4.54 2.34 8.13
CA ARG A 2 -4.61 3.59 8.92
C ARG A 2 -3.99 3.46 10.32
N LEU A 3 -2.81 2.85 10.42
CA LEU A 3 -2.05 2.80 11.67
C LEU A 3 -0.76 3.58 11.46
N ASP A 4 -0.82 4.87 11.74
CA ASP A 4 0.32 5.77 11.63
C ASP A 4 1.15 5.80 12.92
N LEU A 5 2.37 6.32 12.83
CA LEU A 5 3.33 6.33 13.94
C LEU A 5 2.82 7.15 15.15
N ASP A 6 1.91 8.09 14.91
CA ASP A 6 1.24 8.94 15.91
C ASP A 6 0.41 8.13 16.91
N ILE A 7 -0.15 6.99 16.48
CA ILE A 7 -0.89 6.07 17.36
C ILE A 7 0.05 5.42 18.37
N LEU A 8 1.33 5.25 18.03
CA LEU A 8 2.36 4.66 18.88
C LEU A 8 2.95 5.72 19.83
N ASP A 9 3.52 6.80 19.28
CA ASP A 9 4.02 7.94 20.05
C ASP A 9 4.27 9.17 19.15
N THR A 10 3.59 10.29 19.45
CA THR A 10 3.74 11.57 18.73
C THR A 10 5.15 12.17 18.82
N ASN A 11 5.93 11.86 19.87
CA ASN A 11 7.31 12.32 19.98
C ASN A 11 8.21 11.57 18.99
N ILE A 12 8.02 10.26 18.84
CA ILE A 12 8.77 9.45 17.86
C ILE A 12 8.43 9.87 16.44
N GLU A 13 7.16 10.17 16.16
CA GLU A 13 6.76 10.70 14.86
C GLU A 13 7.57 11.97 14.51
N LEU A 14 7.72 12.89 15.47
CA LEU A 14 8.49 14.11 15.28
C LEU A 14 9.99 13.85 15.12
N GLU A 15 10.59 12.98 15.95
CA GLU A 15 11.99 12.58 15.83
C GLU A 15 12.29 11.94 14.46
N TRP A 16 11.41 11.04 14.01
CA TRP A 16 11.51 10.39 12.71
C TRP A 16 11.35 11.38 11.56
N ALA A 17 10.44 12.35 11.68
CA ALA A 17 10.26 13.41 10.69
C ALA A 17 11.51 14.30 10.58
N ILE A 18 12.12 14.67 11.71
CA ILE A 18 13.38 15.40 11.75
C ILE A 18 14.48 14.58 11.07
N LEU A 19 14.68 13.31 11.46
CA LEU A 19 15.68 12.45 10.86
C LEU A 19 15.51 12.36 9.33
N ASN A 20 14.29 12.14 8.85
CA ASN A 20 14.01 12.07 7.41
C ASN A 20 14.27 13.38 6.65
N LEU A 21 14.09 14.54 7.29
CA LEU A 21 14.48 15.81 6.69
C LEU A 21 16.00 15.93 6.57
N LEU A 22 16.72 15.63 7.65
CA LEU A 22 18.18 15.73 7.70
C LEU A 22 18.85 14.78 6.70
N ARG A 23 18.25 13.61 6.43
CA ARG A 23 18.75 12.64 5.45
C ARG A 23 18.65 13.07 3.99
N LYS A 24 17.76 14.01 3.67
CA LYS A 24 17.50 14.41 2.27
C LYS A 24 18.59 15.31 1.71
N GLU A 25 19.26 16.08 2.57
CA GLU A 25 20.23 17.08 2.15
C GLU A 25 21.46 17.00 3.06
N ASP A 26 22.64 16.82 2.49
CA ASP A 26 23.91 16.76 3.22
C ASP A 26 24.38 18.17 3.61
N ARG A 27 23.68 18.78 4.58
CA ARG A 27 23.99 20.13 5.07
C ARG A 27 23.43 20.41 6.47
N TRP A 28 23.83 21.54 7.03
CA TRP A 28 23.25 22.09 8.26
C TRP A 28 21.84 22.64 8.03
N PHE A 29 20.96 22.42 9.01
CA PHE A 29 19.61 22.95 9.10
C PHE A 29 19.45 23.80 10.38
N SER A 30 18.91 25.01 10.26
CA SER A 30 18.59 25.80 11.46
C SER A 30 17.34 25.25 12.17
N THR A 31 17.22 25.54 13.46
CA THR A 31 16.03 25.15 14.24
C THR A 31 14.77 25.82 13.69
N GLU A 32 14.87 27.08 13.26
CA GLU A 32 13.76 27.83 12.66
C GLU A 32 13.32 27.24 11.32
N GLU A 33 14.27 26.78 10.51
CA GLU A 33 13.97 26.10 9.24
C GLU A 33 13.19 24.81 9.50
N LEU A 34 13.66 23.96 10.42
CA LEU A 34 12.99 22.72 10.79
C LEU A 34 11.60 22.97 11.39
N ALA A 35 11.48 23.98 12.27
CA ALA A 35 10.22 24.40 12.86
C ALA A 35 9.20 24.82 11.79
N LYS A 36 9.62 25.60 10.79
CA LYS A 36 8.78 26.02 9.67
C LYS A 36 8.38 24.84 8.77
N ARG A 37 9.34 23.98 8.37
CA ARG A 37 9.07 22.82 7.50
C ARG A 37 8.13 21.80 8.15
N LEU A 38 8.22 21.60 9.46
CA LEU A 38 7.41 20.64 10.20
C LEU A 38 6.16 21.25 10.85
N ASN A 39 5.95 22.57 10.70
CA ASN A 39 4.87 23.31 11.34
C ASN A 39 4.80 23.07 12.87
N LYS A 40 5.94 23.20 13.55
CA LYS A 40 6.10 23.04 15.01
C LYS A 40 6.82 24.24 15.62
N THR A 41 6.80 24.34 16.95
CA THR A 41 7.55 25.39 17.66
C THR A 41 9.03 25.03 17.77
N SER A 42 9.92 26.04 17.76
CA SER A 42 11.37 25.82 17.91
C SER A 42 11.73 25.10 19.21
N SER A 43 10.99 25.35 20.30
CA SER A 43 11.17 24.66 21.59
C SER A 43 10.92 23.15 21.47
N LEU A 44 9.85 22.75 20.77
CA LEU A 44 9.53 21.34 20.56
C LEU A 44 10.57 20.67 19.66
N ILE A 45 11.03 21.36 18.61
CA ILE A 45 12.10 20.87 17.72
C ILE A 45 13.40 20.65 18.50
N LEU A 46 13.82 21.60 19.34
CA LEU A 46 15.03 21.44 20.17
C LEU A 46 14.94 20.24 21.12
N LYS A 47 13.78 20.04 21.74
CA LYS A 47 13.53 18.87 22.61
C LYS A 47 13.62 17.56 21.81
N ALA A 48 13.01 17.52 20.62
CA ALA A 48 13.06 16.34 19.75
C ALA A 48 14.47 16.07 19.21
N ILE A 49 15.26 17.10 18.88
CA ILE A 49 16.68 16.96 18.48
C ILE A 49 17.50 16.36 19.63
N ALA A 50 17.30 16.83 20.87
CA ALA A 50 18.01 16.28 22.02
C ALA A 50 17.66 14.81 22.23
N SER A 51 16.37 14.46 22.20
CA SER A 51 15.88 13.08 22.29
C SER A 51 16.45 12.20 21.16
N LEU A 52 16.39 12.66 19.91
CA LEU A 52 16.93 11.96 18.75
C LEU A 52 18.43 11.69 18.89
N ARG A 53 19.20 12.66 19.39
CA ARG A 53 20.64 12.49 19.64
C ARG A 53 20.88 11.39 20.68
N ASP A 54 20.18 11.44 21.79
CA ASP A 54 20.35 10.50 22.90
C ASP A 54 19.93 9.08 22.45
N ASN A 55 18.83 8.96 21.68
CA ASN A 55 18.39 7.69 21.08
C ASN A 55 19.39 7.13 20.05
N LEU A 56 20.01 7.98 19.21
CA LEU A 56 21.04 7.55 18.25
C LEU A 56 22.29 7.04 18.97
N GLN A 57 22.65 7.64 20.10
CA GLN A 57 23.75 7.18 20.96
C GLN A 57 23.42 5.84 21.62
N GLU A 58 22.20 5.67 22.15
CA GLU A 58 21.76 4.42 22.77
C GLU A 58 21.66 3.27 21.77
N PHE A 59 21.18 3.54 20.55
CA PHE A 59 21.17 2.58 19.45
C PHE A 59 22.57 2.15 19.00
N ASN A 60 23.63 2.80 19.54
CA ASN A 60 25.04 2.53 19.27
C ASN A 60 25.37 2.54 17.76
N SER A 61 24.76 3.47 17.01
CA SER A 61 25.05 3.62 15.60
C SER A 61 26.36 4.39 15.41
N GLU A 62 27.47 3.67 15.27
CA GLU A 62 28.72 4.27 14.80
C GLU A 62 28.58 4.87 13.39
N GLN A 63 27.47 4.59 12.70
CA GLN A 63 27.21 4.96 11.31
C GLN A 63 26.43 6.28 11.17
N MET A 64 25.70 6.73 12.20
CA MET A 64 24.92 7.98 12.18
C MET A 64 25.26 8.84 13.38
N ILE A 65 25.75 10.05 13.14
CA ILE A 65 26.09 11.01 14.20
C ILE A 65 25.29 12.29 14.00
N LEU A 66 24.58 12.70 15.05
CA LEU A 66 23.86 13.97 15.07
C LEU A 66 24.73 15.07 15.68
N HIS A 67 25.20 15.98 14.83
CA HIS A 67 25.96 17.15 15.24
C HIS A 67 25.02 18.30 15.55
N VAL A 68 25.19 18.91 16.73
CA VAL A 68 24.40 20.06 17.17
C VAL A 68 25.35 21.20 17.51
N SER A 69 25.22 22.33 16.81
CA SER A 69 26.05 23.52 17.03
C SER A 69 25.18 24.75 17.24
N LYS A 70 25.49 25.52 18.30
CA LYS A 70 24.93 26.87 18.45
C LYS A 70 25.31 27.71 17.21
N GLY A 71 24.33 28.38 16.61
CA GLY A 71 24.51 29.22 15.41
C GLY A 71 24.38 28.51 14.06
N LYS A 72 24.87 27.27 13.90
CA LYS A 72 24.73 26.51 12.63
C LYS A 72 23.49 25.62 12.59
N GLY A 73 22.97 25.22 13.76
CA GLY A 73 21.81 24.34 13.87
C GLY A 73 22.20 22.87 14.02
N VAL A 74 21.58 21.99 13.23
CA VAL A 74 21.73 20.53 13.29
C VAL A 74 22.21 19.97 11.95
N TYR A 75 23.10 18.99 12.02
CA TYR A 75 23.59 18.23 10.87
C TYR A 75 23.64 16.74 11.19
N LEU A 76 23.18 15.91 10.26
CA LEU A 76 23.27 14.45 10.38
C LEU A 76 24.41 13.96 9.50
N GLU A 77 25.48 13.46 10.12
CA GLU A 77 26.57 12.79 9.43
C GLU A 77 26.23 11.31 9.25
N ILE A 78 26.26 10.83 8.00
CA ILE A 78 26.03 9.44 7.60
C ILE A 78 27.37 8.88 7.12
N LYS A 79 27.99 8.00 7.92
CA LYS A 79 29.35 7.48 7.66
C LYS A 79 29.40 6.26 6.74
N SER A 80 28.26 5.62 6.49
CA SER A 80 28.14 4.45 5.63
C SER A 80 27.01 4.64 4.63
N SER A 81 27.16 4.12 3.42
CA SER A 81 26.08 4.11 2.41
C SER A 81 25.04 3.01 2.64
N ASN A 82 25.31 2.05 3.54
CA ASN A 82 24.45 0.88 3.80
C ASN A 82 23.77 0.91 5.18
N ILE A 83 23.36 2.09 5.65
CA ILE A 83 22.69 2.20 6.96
C ILE A 83 21.26 1.70 6.84
N ASP A 84 20.92 0.70 7.65
CA ASP A 84 19.53 0.28 7.82
C ASP A 84 18.81 1.19 8.83
N ILE A 85 18.27 2.28 8.31
CA ILE A 85 17.54 3.28 9.10
C ILE A 85 16.19 2.74 9.59
N GLY A 86 15.70 1.65 8.99
CA GLY A 86 14.53 0.92 9.49
C GLY A 86 14.79 0.25 10.84
N LEU A 87 16.00 -0.25 11.10
CA LEU A 87 16.35 -0.81 12.42
C LEU A 87 16.32 0.26 13.52
N PHE A 88 16.74 1.49 13.22
CA PHE A 88 16.64 2.58 14.17
C PHE A 88 15.18 2.94 14.47
N LEU A 89 14.31 2.99 13.45
CA LEU A 89 12.86 3.18 13.68
C LEU A 89 12.27 2.08 14.56
N ILE A 90 12.64 0.82 14.30
CA ILE A 90 12.22 -0.33 15.11
C ILE A 90 12.68 -0.15 16.56
N PHE A 91 13.92 0.27 16.80
CA PHE A 91 14.44 0.55 18.13
C PHE A 91 13.61 1.63 18.86
N LEU A 92 13.34 2.76 18.19
CA LEU A 92 12.52 3.83 18.75
C LEU A 92 11.13 3.30 19.15
N ILE A 93 10.45 2.64 18.21
CA ILE A 93 9.08 2.16 18.42
C ILE A 93 9.03 1.13 19.55
N THR A 94 9.94 0.15 19.53
CA THR A 94 9.92 -0.97 20.49
C THR A 94 10.23 -0.53 21.92
N SER A 95 10.87 0.62 22.09
CA SER A 95 11.16 1.24 23.38
C SER A 95 9.91 1.88 24.03
N THR A 96 8.87 2.20 23.26
CA THR A 96 7.65 2.86 23.77
C THR A 96 6.79 1.96 24.65
N SER A 97 6.13 2.57 25.63
CA SER A 97 5.12 1.86 26.44
C SER A 97 3.88 1.46 25.64
N THR A 98 3.49 2.23 24.62
CA THR A 98 2.38 1.90 23.74
C THR A 98 2.67 0.64 22.93
N TYR A 99 3.87 0.52 22.36
CA TYR A 99 4.30 -0.70 21.69
C TYR A 99 4.35 -1.87 22.67
N LYS A 100 4.99 -1.72 23.84
CA LYS A 100 5.07 -2.81 24.84
C LYS A 100 3.69 -3.31 25.24
N LEU A 101 2.72 -2.40 25.39
CA LEU A 101 1.33 -2.75 25.66
C LEU A 101 0.70 -3.50 24.48
N PHE A 102 0.77 -2.93 23.27
CA PHE A 102 0.25 -3.56 22.07
C PHE A 102 0.84 -4.95 21.87
N TYR A 103 2.17 -5.07 21.96
CA TYR A 103 2.90 -6.32 21.87
C TYR A 103 2.43 -7.34 22.90
N SER A 104 2.24 -6.94 24.16
CA SER A 104 1.71 -7.82 25.21
C SER A 104 0.28 -8.30 24.93
N ILE A 105 -0.56 -7.45 24.34
CA ILE A 105 -1.94 -7.80 23.95
C ILE A 105 -1.92 -8.82 22.81
N VAL A 106 -1.15 -8.56 21.75
CA VAL A 106 -1.16 -9.41 20.54
C VAL A 106 -0.41 -10.73 20.73
N THR A 107 0.54 -10.77 21.66
CA THR A 107 1.19 -12.03 22.10
C THR A 107 0.43 -12.72 23.22
N GLU A 108 -0.71 -12.16 23.64
CA GLU A 108 -1.59 -12.66 24.70
C GLU A 108 -0.89 -12.85 26.06
N ASN A 109 0.16 -12.07 26.30
CA ASN A 109 0.88 -12.00 27.58
C ASN A 109 0.32 -10.92 28.52
N PHE A 110 -0.65 -10.13 28.08
CA PHE A 110 -1.28 -9.10 28.89
C PHE A 110 -2.16 -9.71 29.99
N VAL A 111 -1.82 -9.47 31.26
CA VAL A 111 -2.55 -10.01 32.42
C VAL A 111 -3.61 -9.04 32.93
N SER A 112 -3.22 -7.79 33.21
CA SER A 112 -4.13 -6.74 33.69
C SER A 112 -3.52 -5.36 33.54
N ALA A 113 -4.37 -4.32 33.48
CA ALA A 113 -3.92 -2.93 33.42
C ALA A 113 -3.08 -2.54 34.64
N LYS A 114 -3.43 -3.05 35.83
CA LYS A 114 -2.70 -2.81 37.08
C LYS A 114 -1.29 -3.40 37.04
N LYS A 115 -1.14 -4.67 36.62
CA LYS A 115 0.17 -5.32 36.51
C LYS A 115 1.04 -4.64 35.46
N PHE A 116 0.49 -4.37 34.28
CA PHE A 116 1.21 -3.69 33.20
C PHE A 116 1.68 -2.29 33.62
N ALA A 117 0.82 -1.54 34.31
CA ALA A 117 1.16 -0.22 34.83
C ALA A 117 2.35 -0.26 35.81
N PHE A 118 2.36 -1.23 36.72
CA PHE A 118 3.46 -1.44 37.65
C PHE A 118 4.77 -1.79 36.94
N GLU A 119 4.75 -2.75 36.02
CA GLU A 119 5.95 -3.23 35.30
C GLU A 119 6.57 -2.19 34.35
N ASN A 120 5.77 -1.22 33.88
CA ASN A 120 6.20 -0.19 32.92
C ASN A 120 6.26 1.21 33.53
N PHE A 121 6.15 1.35 34.86
CA PHE A 121 6.19 2.63 35.57
C PHE A 121 5.15 3.65 35.07
N LEU A 122 3.92 3.19 34.83
CA LEU A 122 2.79 4.01 34.38
C LEU A 122 1.68 4.06 35.43
N SER A 123 0.74 5.01 35.25
CA SER A 123 -0.55 4.94 35.94
C SER A 123 -1.50 3.97 35.23
N GLU A 124 -2.39 3.30 35.97
CA GLU A 124 -3.41 2.42 35.38
C GLU A 124 -4.32 3.19 34.41
N THR A 125 -4.62 4.46 34.70
CA THR A 125 -5.39 5.36 33.83
C THR A 125 -4.70 5.56 32.48
N THR A 126 -3.37 5.72 32.47
CA THR A 126 -2.58 5.80 31.22
C THR A 126 -2.71 4.52 30.40
N VAL A 127 -2.57 3.35 31.03
CA VAL A 127 -2.70 2.06 30.36
C VAL A 127 -4.09 1.89 29.76
N ARG A 128 -5.15 2.18 30.53
CA ARG A 128 -6.54 2.10 30.05
C ARG A 128 -6.80 3.05 28.87
N ARG A 129 -6.19 4.25 28.88
CA ARG A 129 -6.25 5.17 27.73
C ARG A 129 -5.57 4.59 26.49
N HIS A 130 -4.41 3.94 26.64
CA HIS A 130 -3.75 3.30 25.50
C HIS A 130 -4.55 2.11 24.96
N ILE A 131 -5.12 1.25 25.84
CA ILE A 131 -6.04 0.17 25.43
C ILE A 131 -7.22 0.73 24.63
N LYS A 132 -7.81 1.85 25.08
CA LYS A 132 -8.89 2.53 24.36
C LYS A 132 -8.46 2.98 22.97
N LYS A 133 -7.28 3.60 22.83
CA LYS A 133 -6.72 4.00 21.53
C LYS A 133 -6.55 2.80 20.60
N VAL A 134 -5.97 1.70 21.09
CA VAL A 134 -5.81 0.47 20.29
C VAL A 134 -7.19 -0.05 19.85
N LYS A 135 -8.17 -0.09 20.77
CA LYS A 135 -9.53 -0.52 20.45
C LYS A 135 -10.16 0.33 19.33
N GLU A 136 -10.04 1.65 19.41
CA GLU A 136 -10.55 2.57 18.38
C GLU A 136 -9.84 2.36 17.03
N ALA A 137 -8.54 2.06 17.04
CA ALA A 137 -7.77 1.83 15.83
C ALA A 137 -8.12 0.51 15.10
N ILE A 138 -8.58 -0.51 15.84
CA ILE A 138 -8.93 -1.83 15.27
C ILE A 138 -10.41 -1.97 14.89
N GLU A 139 -11.28 -1.12 15.42
CA GLU A 139 -12.73 -1.16 15.19
C GLU A 139 -13.13 -1.13 13.70
N PRO A 140 -12.49 -0.33 12.82
CA PRO A 140 -12.79 -0.34 11.38
C PRO A 140 -12.62 -1.72 10.73
N TYR A 141 -11.76 -2.58 11.27
CA TYR A 141 -11.52 -3.94 10.79
C TYR A 141 -12.49 -4.97 11.38
N GLN A 142 -13.56 -4.51 12.05
CA GLN A 142 -14.53 -5.34 12.78
C GLN A 142 -13.86 -6.18 13.88
N LEU A 143 -12.82 -5.62 14.50
CA LEU A 143 -12.10 -6.23 15.60
C LEU A 143 -12.39 -5.47 16.90
N THR A 144 -12.23 -6.15 18.02
CA THR A 144 -12.44 -5.54 19.34
C THR A 144 -11.47 -6.14 20.37
N LEU A 145 -11.32 -5.45 21.50
CA LEU A 145 -10.61 -5.96 22.66
C LEU A 145 -11.61 -6.32 23.76
N ASN A 146 -11.42 -7.48 24.38
CA ASN A 146 -12.15 -7.84 25.59
C ASN A 146 -11.90 -6.79 26.69
N ARG A 147 -12.95 -6.37 27.39
CA ARG A 147 -12.87 -5.29 28.40
C ARG A 147 -12.00 -5.64 29.61
N SER A 148 -11.94 -6.91 30.02
CA SER A 148 -11.19 -7.34 31.21
C SER A 148 -9.83 -7.90 30.85
N THR A 149 -9.74 -8.73 29.82
CA THR A 149 -8.51 -9.44 29.45
C THR A 149 -7.70 -8.74 28.36
N ALA A 150 -8.26 -7.71 27.70
CA ALA A 150 -7.70 -7.07 26.52
C ALA A 150 -7.37 -8.03 25.36
N VAL A 151 -7.92 -9.25 25.36
CA VAL A 151 -7.74 -10.23 24.27
C VAL A 151 -8.39 -9.70 23.00
N LEU A 152 -7.64 -9.75 21.89
CA LEU A 152 -8.10 -9.39 20.56
C LEU A 152 -9.10 -10.43 20.02
N SER A 153 -10.30 -9.97 19.64
CA SER A 153 -11.43 -10.79 19.23
C SER A 153 -12.09 -10.26 17.96
N GLY A 154 -12.66 -11.17 17.16
CA GLY A 154 -13.32 -10.90 15.88
C GLY A 154 -13.33 -12.16 15.02
N ARG A 155 -13.63 -12.05 13.71
CA ARG A 155 -13.37 -13.16 12.77
C ARG A 155 -11.88 -13.47 12.76
N GLU A 156 -11.50 -14.71 13.04
CA GLU A 156 -10.10 -15.07 13.29
C GLU A 156 -9.21 -14.82 12.06
N VAL A 157 -9.73 -14.98 10.84
CA VAL A 157 -9.00 -14.60 9.61
C VAL A 157 -8.67 -13.10 9.57
N GLN A 158 -9.58 -12.23 10.01
CA GLN A 158 -9.34 -10.79 10.08
C GLN A 158 -8.35 -10.43 11.19
N VAL A 159 -8.44 -11.10 12.34
CA VAL A 159 -7.47 -10.94 13.43
C VAL A 159 -6.06 -11.24 12.92
N ARG A 160 -5.87 -12.41 12.29
CA ARG A 160 -4.55 -12.84 11.81
C ARG A 160 -4.02 -11.94 10.70
N LEU A 161 -4.87 -11.51 9.76
CA LEU A 161 -4.46 -10.58 8.72
C LEU A 161 -4.07 -9.21 9.30
N PHE A 162 -4.87 -8.67 10.21
CA PHE A 162 -4.57 -7.41 10.89
C PHE A 162 -3.22 -7.47 11.61
N LEU A 163 -3.01 -8.52 12.41
CA LEU A 163 -1.74 -8.72 13.10
C LEU A 163 -0.58 -8.82 12.10
N ASN A 164 -0.76 -9.58 11.01
CA ASN A 164 0.27 -9.73 9.98
C ASN A 164 0.64 -8.37 9.36
N MET A 165 -0.35 -7.56 9.00
CA MET A 165 -0.12 -6.22 8.45
C MET A 165 0.61 -5.30 9.44
N VAL A 166 0.24 -5.35 10.73
CA VAL A 166 0.90 -4.52 11.76
C VAL A 166 2.35 -4.95 11.94
N PHE A 167 2.61 -6.24 12.16
CA PHE A 167 3.97 -6.76 12.31
C PHE A 167 4.82 -6.50 11.07
N TRP A 168 4.25 -6.70 9.88
CA TRP A 168 4.96 -6.42 8.63
C TRP A 168 5.29 -4.94 8.45
N ARG A 169 4.35 -4.03 8.77
CA ARG A 169 4.60 -2.58 8.70
C ARG A 169 5.65 -2.12 9.71
N LEU A 170 5.64 -2.69 10.92
CA LEU A 170 6.57 -2.31 11.98
C LEU A 170 7.99 -2.81 11.72
N PHE A 171 8.12 -4.05 11.28
CA PHE A 171 9.43 -4.71 11.22
C PHE A 171 9.95 -4.93 9.81
N ALA A 172 9.08 -4.93 8.80
CA ALA A 172 9.42 -5.23 7.39
C ALA A 172 10.30 -6.49 7.24
N GLY A 173 10.09 -7.48 8.11
CA GLY A 173 10.88 -8.71 8.14
C GLY A 173 12.28 -8.60 8.77
N LYS A 174 12.76 -7.41 9.15
CA LYS A 174 14.14 -7.14 9.60
C LYS A 174 14.50 -7.80 10.93
N ILE A 175 13.52 -7.99 11.81
CA ILE A 175 13.70 -8.69 13.09
C ILE A 175 12.73 -9.87 13.20
N TRP A 176 12.93 -10.74 14.19
CA TRP A 176 11.95 -11.77 14.56
C TRP A 176 11.25 -11.36 15.86
N PRO A 177 10.02 -10.80 15.80
CA PRO A 177 9.38 -10.27 16.99
C PRO A 177 8.61 -11.34 17.78
N PHE A 178 8.78 -12.64 17.51
CA PHE A 178 7.98 -13.70 18.15
C PHE A 178 8.85 -14.54 19.10
N SER A 179 9.15 -14.01 20.28
CA SER A 179 10.07 -14.65 21.25
C SER A 179 9.65 -16.07 21.67
N ASN A 180 8.35 -16.36 21.66
CA ASN A 180 7.80 -17.67 22.05
C ASN A 180 7.69 -18.66 20.87
N ILE A 181 8.19 -18.29 19.68
CA ILE A 181 8.15 -19.10 18.46
C ILE A 181 9.57 -19.25 17.94
N ASP A 182 10.00 -20.50 17.78
CA ASP A 182 11.29 -20.85 17.17
C ASP A 182 11.28 -20.48 15.68
N GLU A 183 12.10 -19.50 15.33
CA GLU A 183 12.26 -18.98 13.97
C GLU A 183 12.81 -20.01 13.00
N HIS A 184 13.81 -20.80 13.42
CA HIS A 184 14.44 -21.82 12.57
C HIS A 184 13.50 -22.98 12.29
N HIS A 185 12.74 -23.41 13.30
CA HIS A 185 11.69 -24.40 13.11
C HIS A 185 10.64 -23.92 12.11
N LEU A 186 10.19 -22.67 12.25
CA LEU A 186 9.16 -22.14 11.36
C LEU A 186 9.68 -21.91 9.94
N TYR A 187 10.94 -21.52 9.79
CA TYR A 187 11.62 -21.47 8.50
C TYR A 187 11.59 -22.83 7.81
N PHE A 188 11.93 -23.91 8.53
CA PHE A 188 11.84 -25.28 8.00
C PHE A 188 10.41 -25.63 7.57
N VAL A 189 9.40 -25.33 8.40
CA VAL A 189 7.98 -25.58 8.07
C VAL A 189 7.57 -24.83 6.81
N THR A 190 7.92 -23.54 6.70
CA THR A 190 7.64 -22.71 5.52
C THR A 190 8.26 -23.30 4.25
N LYS A 191 9.54 -23.70 4.29
CA LYS A 191 10.22 -24.35 3.16
C LYS A 191 9.55 -25.66 2.75
N ARG A 192 9.07 -26.46 3.72
CA ARG A 192 8.34 -27.70 3.42
C ARG A 192 6.99 -27.42 2.76
N ILE A 193 6.22 -26.48 3.30
CA ILE A 193 4.94 -26.08 2.70
C ILE A 193 5.15 -25.59 1.26
N ALA A 194 6.12 -24.70 1.06
CA ALA A 194 6.46 -24.15 -0.26
C ALA A 194 6.88 -25.27 -1.24
N SER A 195 7.77 -26.17 -0.82
CA SER A 195 8.21 -27.31 -1.64
C SER A 195 7.07 -28.23 -2.05
N GLU A 196 6.20 -28.62 -1.11
CA GLU A 196 5.08 -29.54 -1.38
C GLU A 196 3.97 -28.91 -2.23
N ALA A 197 3.75 -27.61 -2.05
CA ALA A 197 2.88 -26.80 -2.89
C ALA A 197 3.52 -26.47 -4.26
N ASN A 198 4.80 -26.82 -4.46
CA ASN A 198 5.60 -26.48 -5.64
C ASN A 198 5.60 -24.96 -5.88
N ILE A 199 5.99 -24.20 -4.86
CA ILE A 199 6.06 -22.73 -4.83
C ILE A 199 7.47 -22.29 -4.42
N GLU A 200 8.03 -21.39 -5.22
CA GLU A 200 9.25 -20.65 -4.94
C GLU A 200 8.87 -19.29 -4.37
N LEU A 201 9.36 -19.06 -3.16
CA LEU A 201 9.20 -17.81 -2.44
C LEU A 201 10.52 -17.04 -2.50
N SER A 202 10.44 -15.74 -2.81
CA SER A 202 11.54 -14.83 -2.49
C SER A 202 11.78 -14.77 -0.99
N GLU A 203 12.96 -14.32 -0.56
CA GLU A 203 13.28 -14.14 0.87
C GLU A 203 12.24 -13.28 1.60
N VAL A 204 11.73 -12.24 0.92
CA VAL A 204 10.69 -11.36 1.47
C VAL A 204 9.37 -12.09 1.65
N GLN A 205 8.92 -12.83 0.63
CA GLN A 205 7.66 -13.60 0.70
C GLN A 205 7.75 -14.72 1.74
N GLU A 206 8.88 -15.40 1.80
CA GLU A 206 9.15 -16.40 2.84
C GLU A 206 9.04 -15.80 4.24
N ARG A 207 9.63 -14.61 4.44
CA ARG A 207 9.54 -13.89 5.71
C ARG A 207 8.10 -13.51 6.05
N GLN A 208 7.30 -13.09 5.07
CA GLN A 208 5.87 -12.79 5.25
C GLN A 208 5.08 -14.05 5.66
N VAL A 209 5.32 -15.18 4.98
CA VAL A 209 4.68 -16.46 5.31
C VAL A 209 5.07 -16.90 6.72
N MET A 210 6.35 -16.78 7.11
CA MET A 210 6.80 -17.08 8.47
C MET A 210 6.08 -16.22 9.50
N TYR A 211 5.95 -14.91 9.29
CA TYR A 211 5.22 -14.02 10.20
C TYR A 211 3.77 -14.47 10.39
N LEU A 212 3.09 -14.78 9.28
CA LEU A 212 1.70 -15.24 9.29
C LEU A 212 1.54 -16.58 10.01
N LEU A 213 2.47 -17.53 9.80
CA LEU A 213 2.48 -18.82 10.49
C LEU A 213 2.80 -18.68 11.99
N ALA A 214 3.66 -17.74 12.39
CA ALA A 214 3.97 -17.46 13.78
C ALA A 214 2.75 -16.89 14.51
N ILE A 215 2.10 -15.89 13.92
CA ILE A 215 0.85 -15.31 14.40
C ILE A 215 -0.20 -16.42 14.54
N SER A 216 -0.40 -17.22 13.49
CA SER A 216 -1.36 -18.32 13.52
C SER A 216 -1.04 -19.34 14.62
N THR A 217 0.24 -19.59 14.90
CA THR A 217 0.65 -20.50 15.98
C THR A 217 0.37 -19.92 17.37
N ILE A 218 0.63 -18.62 17.59
CA ILE A 218 0.28 -17.93 18.84
C ILE A 218 -1.23 -18.01 19.08
N ARG A 219 -2.03 -17.69 18.05
CA ARG A 219 -3.50 -17.72 18.14
C ARG A 219 -4.03 -19.12 18.44
N ARG A 220 -3.55 -20.15 17.75
CA ARG A 220 -3.94 -21.55 18.02
C ARG A 220 -3.56 -22.02 19.42
N ARG A 221 -2.37 -21.66 19.93
CA ARG A 221 -1.96 -22.01 21.31
C ARG A 221 -2.88 -21.41 22.37
N ASN A 222 -3.54 -20.29 22.05
CA ASN A 222 -4.56 -19.66 22.90
C ASN A 222 -6.00 -20.06 22.51
N ASN A 223 -6.18 -21.17 21.78
CA ASN A 223 -7.48 -21.72 21.36
C ASN A 223 -8.29 -20.84 20.40
N HIS A 224 -7.62 -19.95 19.67
CA HIS A 224 -8.22 -19.16 18.59
C HIS A 224 -7.99 -19.84 17.24
N TYR A 225 -8.98 -20.61 16.80
CA TYR A 225 -8.95 -21.36 15.54
C TYR A 225 -9.78 -20.66 14.45
N VAL A 226 -9.37 -20.84 13.19
CA VAL A 226 -10.19 -20.44 12.05
C VAL A 226 -11.34 -21.43 11.88
N SER A 227 -12.57 -20.92 11.99
CA SER A 227 -13.78 -21.65 11.62
C SER A 227 -13.90 -21.74 10.10
N ILE A 228 -14.39 -22.88 9.60
CA ILE A 228 -14.77 -22.99 8.19
C ILE A 228 -16.10 -22.25 7.99
N GLU A 229 -16.16 -21.37 6.99
CA GLU A 229 -17.36 -20.61 6.66
C GLU A 229 -18.16 -21.33 5.57
N GLU A 230 -19.50 -21.18 5.60
CA GLU A 230 -20.38 -21.86 4.64
C GLU A 230 -19.98 -21.53 3.19
N SER A 231 -19.73 -20.25 2.89
CA SER A 231 -19.33 -19.79 1.56
C SER A 231 -17.98 -20.33 1.06
N TRP A 232 -17.14 -20.89 1.94
CA TRP A 232 -15.87 -21.48 1.52
C TRP A 232 -16.07 -22.86 0.88
N HIS A 233 -17.13 -23.58 1.25
CA HIS A 233 -17.44 -24.90 0.70
C HIS A 233 -17.64 -24.81 -0.82
N ASP A 234 -18.32 -23.78 -1.31
CA ASP A 234 -18.47 -23.50 -2.74
C ASP A 234 -17.13 -23.42 -3.48
N LEU A 235 -16.07 -22.97 -2.81
CA LEU A 235 -14.75 -22.73 -3.40
C LEU A 235 -13.82 -23.96 -3.34
N ILE A 236 -14.07 -24.91 -2.43
CA ILE A 236 -13.12 -25.99 -2.09
C ILE A 236 -13.71 -27.41 -2.11
N ASP A 237 -15.03 -27.59 -2.02
CA ASP A 237 -15.63 -28.92 -1.92
C ASP A 237 -15.55 -29.68 -3.25
N GLY A 238 -14.81 -30.78 -3.27
CA GLY A 238 -14.49 -31.51 -4.49
C GLY A 238 -13.47 -30.80 -5.39
N ASN A 239 -12.79 -29.77 -4.88
CA ASN A 239 -11.71 -29.11 -5.59
C ASN A 239 -10.42 -29.93 -5.49
N GLU A 240 -10.02 -30.56 -6.59
CA GLU A 240 -8.81 -31.40 -6.65
C GLU A 240 -7.54 -30.66 -6.24
N SER A 241 -7.44 -29.35 -6.51
CA SER A 241 -6.27 -28.55 -6.11
C SER A 241 -6.21 -28.40 -4.59
N PHE A 242 -7.35 -28.19 -3.93
CA PHE A 242 -7.43 -28.14 -2.47
C PHE A 242 -7.17 -29.51 -1.84
N ILE A 243 -7.77 -30.57 -2.39
CA ILE A 243 -7.58 -31.93 -1.89
C ILE A 243 -6.10 -32.34 -1.96
N SER A 244 -5.47 -32.14 -3.12
CA SER A 244 -4.04 -32.43 -3.32
C SER A 244 -3.16 -31.61 -2.37
N PHE A 245 -3.44 -30.31 -2.23
CA PHE A 245 -2.73 -29.45 -1.29
C PHE A 245 -2.87 -29.96 0.15
N LYS A 246 -4.09 -30.25 0.60
CA LYS A 246 -4.37 -30.76 1.95
C LYS A 246 -3.59 -32.03 2.26
N GLU A 247 -3.59 -33.01 1.36
CA GLU A 247 -2.91 -34.30 1.59
C GLU A 247 -1.39 -34.13 1.71
N LYS A 248 -0.78 -33.29 0.87
CA LYS A 248 0.68 -33.04 0.91
C LYS A 248 1.12 -32.20 2.12
N ILE A 249 0.29 -31.27 2.58
CA ILE A 249 0.64 -30.31 3.64
C ILE A 249 0.33 -30.86 5.05
N ARG A 250 -0.61 -31.80 5.16
CA ARG A 250 -1.03 -32.42 6.43
C ARG A 250 0.11 -32.94 7.32
N PRO A 251 1.19 -33.58 6.81
CA PRO A 251 2.29 -34.05 7.64
C PRO A 251 3.05 -32.94 8.38
N PHE A 252 3.09 -31.73 7.81
CA PHE A 252 3.83 -30.59 8.34
C PHE A 252 2.96 -29.67 9.20
N THR A 253 1.65 -29.89 9.20
CA THR A 253 0.67 -29.05 9.88
C THR A 253 -0.32 -29.88 10.71
N PRO A 254 0.15 -30.78 11.60
CA PRO A 254 -0.71 -31.75 12.29
C PRO A 254 -1.82 -31.09 13.12
N THR A 255 -1.57 -29.91 13.67
CA THR A 255 -2.55 -29.13 14.44
C THR A 255 -3.77 -28.68 13.63
N THR A 256 -3.71 -28.71 12.29
CA THR A 256 -4.82 -28.32 11.41
C THR A 256 -5.79 -29.46 11.12
N GLN A 257 -5.44 -30.71 11.46
CA GLN A 257 -6.26 -31.89 11.11
C GLN A 257 -7.65 -31.85 11.75
N ASN A 258 -7.74 -31.40 12.99
CA ASN A 258 -9.00 -31.31 13.73
C ASN A 258 -9.76 -30.00 13.46
N TYR A 259 -9.18 -29.10 12.64
CA TYR A 259 -9.71 -27.76 12.37
C TYR A 259 -9.69 -27.48 10.87
N PRO A 260 -10.70 -27.94 10.09
CA PRO A 260 -10.69 -27.85 8.64
C PRO A 260 -10.58 -26.41 8.11
N GLY A 261 -11.08 -25.42 8.87
CA GLY A 261 -10.92 -24.00 8.53
C GLY A 261 -9.46 -23.53 8.51
N GLU A 262 -8.57 -24.11 9.31
CA GLU A 262 -7.13 -23.78 9.29
C GLU A 262 -6.48 -24.21 7.97
N MET A 263 -6.79 -25.42 7.50
CA MET A 263 -6.26 -25.93 6.24
C MET A 263 -6.81 -25.17 5.05
N ALA A 264 -8.13 -24.90 5.04
CA ALA A 264 -8.76 -24.07 4.01
C ALA A 264 -8.14 -22.67 3.96
N PHE A 265 -7.95 -22.03 5.12
CA PHE A 265 -7.34 -20.71 5.19
C PHE A 265 -5.90 -20.72 4.68
N LEU A 266 -5.09 -21.72 5.03
CA LEU A 266 -3.72 -21.85 4.53
C LEU A 266 -3.69 -22.02 3.00
N PHE A 267 -4.60 -22.82 2.44
CA PHE A 267 -4.75 -22.95 1.00
C PHE A 267 -5.10 -21.63 0.33
N PHE A 268 -6.09 -20.90 0.86
CA PHE A 268 -6.48 -19.59 0.32
C PHE A 268 -5.35 -18.56 0.37
N LEU A 269 -4.65 -18.47 1.50
CA LEU A 269 -3.48 -17.60 1.63
C LEU A 269 -2.41 -17.92 0.60
N THR A 270 -2.22 -19.20 0.29
CA THR A 270 -1.27 -19.66 -0.71
C THR A 270 -1.65 -19.14 -2.10
N ILE A 271 -2.91 -19.29 -2.52
CA ILE A 271 -3.33 -18.93 -3.89
C ILE A 271 -3.52 -17.41 -4.11
N ILE A 272 -3.77 -16.64 -3.04
CA ILE A 272 -3.96 -15.18 -3.12
C ILE A 272 -2.61 -14.43 -3.20
N GLN A 273 -1.50 -15.04 -2.78
CA GLN A 273 -0.14 -14.48 -2.90
C GLN A 273 0.42 -14.59 -4.33
N SER A 274 -0.38 -14.22 -5.35
CA SER A 274 -0.16 -14.45 -6.80
C SER A 274 1.05 -13.74 -7.44
N GLU A 275 2.03 -13.32 -6.64
CA GLU A 275 3.25 -12.65 -7.09
C GLU A 275 4.28 -13.61 -7.71
N SER A 276 4.11 -14.94 -7.57
CA SER A 276 5.01 -15.96 -8.12
C SER A 276 4.33 -16.80 -9.22
N PRO A 277 4.99 -17.06 -10.38
CA PRO A 277 4.47 -17.95 -11.42
C PRO A 277 4.13 -19.36 -10.93
N GLN A 278 4.63 -19.77 -9.78
CA GLN A 278 4.40 -21.09 -9.21
C GLN A 278 3.12 -21.17 -8.35
N THR A 279 2.72 -20.04 -7.75
CA THR A 279 1.39 -19.87 -7.13
C THR A 279 0.28 -19.87 -8.18
N VAL A 280 0.59 -19.40 -9.39
CA VAL A 280 -0.36 -19.29 -10.51
C VAL A 280 -0.99 -20.64 -10.90
N PRO A 281 -0.27 -21.79 -11.01
CA PRO A 281 -0.87 -23.11 -11.21
C PRO A 281 -1.97 -23.49 -10.21
N LEU A 282 -1.75 -23.29 -8.90
CA LEU A 282 -2.75 -23.60 -7.88
C LEU A 282 -3.97 -22.67 -7.98
N LEU A 283 -3.72 -21.38 -8.22
CA LEU A 283 -4.78 -20.40 -8.49
C LEU A 283 -5.57 -20.77 -9.75
N ILE A 284 -4.91 -21.18 -10.83
CA ILE A 284 -5.56 -21.64 -12.08
C ILE A 284 -6.42 -22.88 -11.80
N GLY A 285 -5.91 -23.83 -11.02
CA GLY A 285 -6.65 -25.02 -10.62
C GLY A 285 -7.93 -24.65 -9.86
N ASN A 286 -7.81 -23.77 -8.86
CA ASN A 286 -8.95 -23.24 -8.12
C ASN A 286 -9.93 -22.46 -9.00
N PHE A 287 -9.44 -21.59 -9.89
CA PHE A 287 -10.25 -20.84 -10.85
C PHE A 287 -11.04 -21.76 -11.79
N ARG A 288 -10.39 -22.81 -12.35
CA ARG A 288 -11.04 -23.78 -13.24
C ARG A 288 -12.15 -24.54 -12.54
N PHE A 289 -11.92 -24.93 -11.29
CA PHE A 289 -12.94 -25.57 -10.46
C PHE A 289 -14.13 -24.62 -10.22
N ASN A 290 -13.87 -23.38 -9.80
CA ASN A 290 -14.93 -22.40 -9.55
C ASN A 290 -15.74 -22.08 -10.80
N ARG A 291 -15.07 -22.04 -11.97
CA ARG A 291 -15.70 -21.94 -13.27
C ARG A 291 -16.59 -23.13 -13.60
N SER A 292 -16.11 -24.36 -13.42
CA SER A 292 -16.89 -25.56 -13.76
C SER A 292 -18.10 -25.76 -12.84
N LYS A 293 -18.01 -25.31 -11.59
CA LYS A 293 -19.11 -25.28 -10.63
C LYS A 293 -20.01 -24.05 -10.74
N ASN A 294 -19.62 -23.07 -11.57
CA ASN A 294 -20.31 -21.80 -11.74
C ASN A 294 -20.64 -21.12 -10.39
N THR A 295 -19.64 -21.04 -9.52
CA THR A 295 -19.79 -20.53 -8.14
C THR A 295 -20.18 -19.05 -8.11
N PRO A 296 -20.83 -18.56 -7.04
CA PRO A 296 -21.18 -17.14 -6.91
C PRO A 296 -19.98 -16.20 -7.10
N LEU A 297 -18.80 -16.58 -6.56
CA LEU A 297 -17.58 -15.79 -6.70
C LEU A 297 -17.07 -15.74 -8.15
N TYR A 298 -17.15 -16.87 -8.87
CA TYR A 298 -16.81 -16.91 -10.30
C TYR A 298 -17.77 -16.02 -11.11
N GLN A 299 -19.08 -16.14 -10.87
CA GLN A 299 -20.10 -15.32 -11.54
C GLN A 299 -19.87 -13.82 -11.30
N ALA A 300 -19.57 -13.42 -10.07
CA ALA A 300 -19.24 -12.03 -9.75
C ALA A 300 -17.97 -11.56 -10.50
N THR A 301 -16.99 -12.44 -10.67
CA THR A 301 -15.75 -12.13 -11.41
C THR A 301 -16.00 -11.97 -12.92
N GLU A 302 -16.82 -12.84 -13.51
CA GLU A 302 -17.20 -12.73 -14.92
C GLU A 302 -18.01 -11.47 -15.19
N GLN A 303 -18.97 -11.13 -14.32
CA GLN A 303 -19.76 -9.90 -14.44
C GLN A 303 -18.88 -8.65 -14.30
N PHE A 304 -17.91 -8.66 -13.38
CA PHE A 304 -16.88 -7.62 -13.31
C PHE A 304 -16.13 -7.50 -14.64
N MET A 305 -15.68 -8.62 -15.21
CA MET A 305 -14.94 -8.61 -16.47
C MET A 305 -15.77 -8.01 -17.61
N GLU A 306 -17.04 -8.43 -17.75
CA GLU A 306 -17.96 -7.93 -18.76
C GLU A 306 -18.17 -6.41 -18.63
N LYS A 307 -18.55 -5.93 -17.44
CA LYS A 307 -18.75 -4.48 -17.20
C LYS A 307 -17.47 -3.68 -17.35
N PHE A 308 -16.33 -4.21 -16.91
CA PHE A 308 -15.06 -3.53 -17.07
C PHE A 308 -14.73 -3.30 -18.54
N GLU A 309 -14.95 -4.30 -19.40
CA GLU A 309 -14.71 -4.17 -20.85
C GLU A 309 -15.66 -3.18 -21.53
N THR A 310 -16.92 -3.08 -21.06
CA THR A 310 -17.93 -2.21 -21.67
C THR A 310 -17.88 -0.76 -21.17
N GLU A 311 -17.63 -0.53 -19.87
CA GLU A 311 -17.76 0.78 -19.23
C GLU A 311 -16.42 1.47 -18.94
N ILE A 312 -15.34 0.70 -18.79
CA ILE A 312 -13.99 1.21 -18.51
C ILE A 312 -13.14 1.21 -19.77
N ILE A 313 -12.69 0.03 -20.20
CA ILE A 313 -11.88 -0.15 -21.41
C ILE A 313 -11.83 -1.65 -21.80
N PRO A 314 -11.89 -1.99 -23.10
CA PRO A 314 -11.72 -3.37 -23.55
C PRO A 314 -10.35 -3.94 -23.16
N VAL A 315 -10.33 -5.16 -22.63
CA VAL A 315 -9.08 -5.84 -22.28
C VAL A 315 -8.52 -6.52 -23.54
N PRO A 316 -7.24 -6.30 -23.91
CA PRO A 316 -6.64 -6.95 -25.07
C PRO A 316 -6.73 -8.48 -24.99
N HIS A 317 -7.09 -9.15 -26.09
CA HIS A 317 -7.25 -10.61 -26.14
C HIS A 317 -6.04 -11.38 -25.58
N SER A 318 -4.82 -10.90 -25.84
CA SER A 318 -3.58 -11.50 -25.33
C SER A 318 -3.43 -11.42 -23.80
N GLN A 319 -4.11 -10.47 -23.15
CA GLN A 319 -4.00 -10.22 -21.71
C GLN A 319 -5.24 -10.69 -20.92
N LYS A 320 -6.38 -10.99 -21.58
CA LYS A 320 -7.65 -11.35 -20.94
C LYS A 320 -7.50 -12.44 -19.86
N ARG A 321 -6.76 -13.51 -20.15
CA ARG A 321 -6.58 -14.62 -19.19
C ARG A 321 -5.88 -14.16 -17.91
N GLN A 322 -4.80 -13.39 -18.04
CA GLN A 322 -4.04 -12.90 -16.90
C GLN A 322 -4.87 -11.89 -16.10
N PHE A 323 -5.55 -10.97 -16.78
CA PHE A 323 -6.42 -9.99 -16.17
C PHE A 323 -7.53 -10.64 -15.35
N LEU A 324 -8.22 -11.64 -15.93
CA LEU A 324 -9.31 -12.36 -15.26
C LEU A 324 -8.82 -13.17 -14.06
N LEU A 325 -7.68 -13.85 -14.17
CA LEU A 325 -7.09 -14.60 -13.05
C LEU A 325 -6.65 -13.67 -11.91
N ALA A 326 -6.08 -12.51 -12.23
CA ALA A 326 -5.72 -11.50 -11.25
C ALA A 326 -6.98 -10.94 -10.56
N ALA A 327 -8.03 -10.59 -11.33
CA ALA A 327 -9.31 -10.17 -10.77
C ALA A 327 -9.92 -11.22 -9.82
N PHE A 328 -9.90 -12.50 -10.22
CA PHE A 328 -10.37 -13.61 -9.38
C PHE A 328 -9.58 -13.72 -8.07
N SER A 329 -8.25 -13.56 -8.11
CA SER A 329 -7.40 -13.54 -6.91
C SER A 329 -7.76 -12.38 -5.96
N GLU A 330 -8.03 -11.19 -6.50
CA GLU A 330 -8.44 -10.03 -5.70
C GLU A 330 -9.85 -10.23 -5.12
N HIS A 331 -10.76 -10.86 -5.86
CA HIS A 331 -12.09 -11.21 -5.36
C HIS A 331 -12.05 -12.28 -4.28
N LEU A 332 -11.15 -13.27 -4.39
CA LEU A 332 -10.87 -14.24 -3.32
C LEU A 332 -10.40 -13.51 -2.04
N PHE A 333 -9.50 -12.53 -2.16
CA PHE A 333 -9.08 -11.72 -1.00
C PHE A 333 -10.28 -10.97 -0.39
N ALA A 334 -11.06 -10.26 -1.20
CA ALA A 334 -12.24 -9.51 -0.75
C ALA A 334 -13.34 -10.41 -0.16
N HIS A 335 -13.38 -11.69 -0.55
CA HIS A 335 -14.29 -12.69 0.02
C HIS A 335 -13.84 -13.12 1.44
N LEU A 336 -12.54 -13.25 1.67
CA LEU A 336 -12.00 -13.73 2.95
C LEU A 336 -11.89 -12.62 3.99
N PHE A 337 -11.60 -11.39 3.57
CA PHE A 337 -11.25 -10.29 4.46
C PHE A 337 -12.10 -9.05 4.17
N HIS A 338 -12.59 -8.39 5.23
CA HIS A 338 -13.48 -7.24 5.09
C HIS A 338 -12.81 -5.97 5.65
N ASN A 339 -13.16 -4.82 5.09
CA ASN A 339 -12.70 -3.49 5.54
C ASN A 339 -11.16 -3.30 5.57
N PHE A 340 -10.42 -4.07 4.77
CA PHE A 340 -9.01 -3.83 4.50
C PHE A 340 -8.85 -2.99 3.24
N SER A 341 -7.80 -2.16 3.17
CA SER A 341 -7.48 -1.35 1.99
C SER A 341 -6.28 -1.89 1.19
N THR A 342 -5.64 -2.95 1.68
CA THR A 342 -4.38 -3.50 1.16
C THR A 342 -4.44 -5.02 1.13
N SER A 343 -3.64 -5.65 0.26
CA SER A 343 -3.47 -7.11 0.19
C SER A 343 -2.64 -7.62 1.37
N ILE A 344 -2.34 -8.92 1.39
CA ILE A 344 -1.59 -9.60 2.48
C ILE A 344 -0.26 -8.92 2.80
N SER A 345 0.42 -8.35 1.80
CA SER A 345 1.70 -7.64 1.98
C SER A 345 1.57 -6.28 2.66
N GLY A 346 0.35 -5.78 2.88
CA GLY A 346 0.09 -4.49 3.52
C GLY A 346 0.41 -3.27 2.63
N ASN A 347 0.81 -3.49 1.38
CA ASN A 347 1.19 -2.43 0.46
C ASN A 347 -0.02 -1.81 -0.24
N GLU A 348 -0.09 -0.49 -0.21
CA GLU A 348 -1.04 0.29 -0.99
C GLU A 348 -0.55 0.45 -2.44
N PHE A 349 -1.49 0.53 -3.38
CA PHE A 349 -1.15 0.90 -4.75
C PHE A 349 -0.93 2.41 -4.81
N ALA A 350 0.31 2.84 -4.52
CA ALA A 350 0.69 4.24 -4.36
C ALA A 350 0.22 5.18 -5.50
N PRO A 351 0.28 4.79 -6.80
CA PRO A 351 -0.26 5.62 -7.87
C PRO A 351 -1.74 5.99 -7.68
N TYR A 352 -2.57 5.06 -7.21
CA TYR A 352 -3.98 5.33 -6.95
C TYR A 352 -4.20 6.23 -5.72
N SER A 353 -3.41 6.02 -4.67
CA SER A 353 -3.53 6.81 -3.42
C SER A 353 -2.99 8.23 -3.58
N HIS A 354 -1.84 8.41 -4.22
CA HIS A 354 -1.09 9.68 -4.23
C HIS A 354 -1.41 10.59 -5.42
N HIS A 355 -1.82 10.05 -6.57
CA HIS A 355 -2.15 10.89 -7.72
C HIS A 355 -3.56 11.47 -7.64
N LYS A 356 -3.75 12.63 -8.29
CA LYS A 356 -5.05 13.29 -8.47
C LYS A 356 -5.84 12.59 -9.58
N LEU A 357 -6.47 11.47 -9.24
CA LEU A 357 -7.22 10.59 -10.15
C LEU A 357 -8.73 10.68 -9.90
N ALA A 358 -9.30 11.88 -9.90
CA ALA A 358 -10.68 12.10 -9.46
C ALA A 358 -11.71 11.40 -10.36
N ASN A 359 -11.54 11.46 -11.68
CA ASN A 359 -12.47 10.86 -12.63
C ASN A 359 -12.32 9.33 -12.66
N LEU A 360 -11.09 8.80 -12.61
CA LEU A 360 -10.87 7.37 -12.46
C LEU A 360 -11.49 6.83 -11.17
N LYS A 361 -11.23 7.50 -10.02
CA LYS A 361 -11.80 7.11 -8.72
C LYS A 361 -13.33 7.09 -8.77
N PHE A 362 -13.94 8.10 -9.38
CA PHE A 362 -15.38 8.15 -9.58
C PHE A 362 -15.88 6.97 -10.41
N LYS A 363 -15.29 6.73 -11.59
CA LYS A 363 -15.68 5.63 -12.49
C LYS A 363 -15.55 4.26 -11.84
N LEU A 364 -14.42 3.96 -11.20
CA LEU A 364 -14.22 2.66 -10.54
C LEU A 364 -15.18 2.47 -9.36
N ASN A 365 -15.47 3.54 -8.61
CA ASN A 365 -16.46 3.46 -7.55
C ASN A 365 -17.87 3.22 -8.10
N GLN A 366 -18.24 3.88 -9.20
CA GLN A 366 -19.51 3.66 -9.87
C GLN A 366 -19.64 2.23 -10.38
N LEU A 367 -18.62 1.72 -11.08
CA LEU A 367 -18.55 0.33 -11.55
C LEU A 367 -18.81 -0.67 -10.41
N ILE A 368 -18.17 -0.46 -9.26
CA ILE A 368 -18.35 -1.34 -8.09
C ILE A 368 -19.78 -1.25 -7.52
N ASP A 369 -20.38 -0.06 -7.47
CA ASP A 369 -21.76 0.09 -6.99
C ASP A 369 -22.73 -0.63 -7.91
N GLU A 370 -22.58 -0.47 -9.23
CA GLU A 370 -23.42 -1.13 -10.23
C GLU A 370 -23.28 -2.65 -10.19
N LEU A 371 -22.05 -3.15 -10.06
CA LEU A 371 -21.80 -4.59 -9.84
C LEU A 371 -22.51 -5.10 -8.60
N TYR A 372 -22.52 -4.34 -7.49
CA TYR A 372 -23.28 -4.73 -6.31
C TYR A 372 -24.80 -4.74 -6.57
N GLN A 373 -25.33 -3.73 -7.27
CA GLN A 373 -26.77 -3.66 -7.57
C GLN A 373 -27.24 -4.83 -8.45
N GLU A 374 -26.42 -5.24 -9.41
CA GLU A 374 -26.78 -6.31 -10.36
C GLU A 374 -26.56 -7.71 -9.78
N THR A 375 -25.47 -7.90 -9.03
CA THR A 375 -25.07 -9.23 -8.54
C THR A 375 -25.58 -9.54 -7.13
N ALA A 376 -25.88 -8.50 -6.34
CA ALA A 376 -26.05 -8.56 -4.88
C ALA A 376 -24.88 -9.23 -4.13
N HIS A 377 -23.70 -9.39 -4.75
CA HIS A 377 -22.60 -10.15 -4.19
C HIS A 377 -21.81 -9.29 -3.16
N PRO A 378 -21.64 -9.75 -1.89
CA PRO A 378 -21.08 -8.91 -0.81
C PRO A 378 -19.64 -8.42 -1.02
N ILE A 379 -18.85 -9.06 -1.90
CA ILE A 379 -17.47 -8.62 -2.19
C ILE A 379 -17.43 -7.17 -2.68
N PHE A 380 -18.46 -6.73 -3.43
CA PHE A 380 -18.51 -5.37 -3.98
C PHE A 380 -18.75 -4.30 -2.91
N LEU A 381 -19.16 -4.69 -1.70
CA LEU A 381 -19.16 -3.79 -0.53
C LEU A 381 -17.73 -3.45 -0.07
N GLN A 382 -16.72 -4.24 -0.45
CA GLN A 382 -15.30 -4.01 -0.13
C GLN A 382 -14.65 -2.99 -1.07
N LYS A 383 -15.37 -1.90 -1.37
CA LYS A 383 -14.94 -0.85 -2.31
C LYS A 383 -13.58 -0.23 -1.98
N GLN A 384 -13.28 -0.07 -0.69
CA GLN A 384 -11.98 0.46 -0.23
C GLN A 384 -10.79 -0.43 -0.64
N PHE A 385 -11.03 -1.73 -0.77
CA PHE A 385 -10.06 -2.68 -1.29
C PHE A 385 -10.11 -2.72 -2.83
N LEU A 386 -11.30 -2.93 -3.41
CA LEU A 386 -11.44 -3.25 -4.82
C LEU A 386 -11.09 -2.09 -5.75
N ALA A 387 -11.42 -0.85 -5.42
CA ALA A 387 -11.17 0.27 -6.33
C ALA A 387 -9.66 0.48 -6.62
N PRO A 388 -8.75 0.50 -5.62
CA PRO A 388 -7.31 0.46 -5.89
C PRO A 388 -6.85 -0.76 -6.70
N ARG A 389 -7.47 -1.93 -6.51
CA ARG A 389 -7.10 -3.17 -7.23
C ARG A 389 -7.56 -3.15 -8.68
N TYR A 390 -8.74 -2.62 -8.97
CA TYR A 390 -9.19 -2.42 -10.34
C TYR A 390 -8.36 -1.36 -11.06
N ALA A 391 -7.88 -0.34 -10.34
CA ALA A 391 -6.88 0.60 -10.89
C ALA A 391 -5.54 -0.11 -11.18
N LEU A 392 -5.08 -1.01 -10.31
CA LEU A 392 -3.88 -1.81 -10.57
C LEU A 392 -4.08 -2.69 -11.80
N LEU A 393 -5.23 -3.35 -11.96
CA LEU A 393 -5.55 -4.13 -13.16
C LEU A 393 -5.59 -3.25 -14.42
N LEU A 394 -6.20 -2.06 -14.34
CA LEU A 394 -6.18 -1.08 -15.43
C LEU A 394 -4.75 -0.71 -15.83
N SER A 395 -3.83 -0.57 -14.87
CA SER A 395 -2.43 -0.21 -15.15
C SER A 395 -1.67 -1.23 -16.00
N LEU A 396 -2.17 -2.48 -16.08
CA LEU A 396 -1.59 -3.51 -16.96
C LEU A 396 -1.87 -3.22 -18.45
N ILE A 397 -2.94 -2.49 -18.75
CA ILE A 397 -3.46 -2.31 -20.11
C ILE A 397 -3.52 -0.85 -20.57
N ALA A 398 -3.57 0.11 -19.64
CA ALA A 398 -3.66 1.52 -19.95
C ALA A 398 -3.11 2.43 -18.82
N PRO A 399 -2.68 3.66 -19.13
CA PRO A 399 -2.32 4.65 -18.12
C PRO A 399 -3.52 4.98 -17.21
N LEU A 400 -3.27 5.24 -15.93
CA LEU A 400 -4.35 5.54 -14.97
C LEU A 400 -5.08 6.87 -15.27
N HIS A 401 -4.39 7.83 -15.91
CA HIS A 401 -4.91 9.17 -16.13
C HIS A 401 -5.84 9.26 -17.35
N ILE A 402 -6.13 8.17 -18.06
CA ILE A 402 -6.92 8.21 -19.31
C ILE A 402 -8.29 8.88 -19.19
N PHE A 403 -8.88 8.90 -17.98
CA PHE A 403 -10.18 9.52 -17.71
C PHE A 403 -10.07 10.95 -17.16
N GLU A 404 -8.87 11.40 -16.82
CA GLU A 404 -8.65 12.76 -16.33
C GLU A 404 -8.69 13.75 -17.49
N GLN A 405 -8.74 15.04 -17.19
CA GLN A 405 -8.84 16.09 -18.21
C GLN A 405 -7.67 16.00 -19.19
N ARG A 406 -8.00 15.89 -20.48
CA ARG A 406 -7.00 15.80 -21.54
C ARG A 406 -6.29 17.14 -21.72
N ILE A 407 -4.96 17.11 -21.77
CA ILE A 407 -4.10 18.27 -22.02
C ILE A 407 -3.55 18.15 -23.43
N LYS A 408 -3.87 19.13 -24.27
CA LYS A 408 -3.42 19.23 -25.66
C LYS A 408 -2.10 19.97 -25.71
N ILE A 409 -1.06 19.29 -26.16
CA ILE A 409 0.29 19.83 -26.27
C ILE A 409 0.63 20.04 -27.75
N ARG A 410 1.15 21.21 -28.11
CA ARG A 410 1.73 21.47 -29.42
C ARG A 410 3.24 21.61 -29.30
N LEU A 411 3.97 21.09 -30.27
CA LEU A 411 5.43 21.18 -30.34
C LEU A 411 5.82 22.06 -31.54
N GLU A 412 6.42 23.20 -31.24
CA GLU A 412 6.82 24.21 -32.23
C GLU A 412 8.33 24.39 -32.16
N THR A 413 9.07 23.72 -33.03
CA THR A 413 10.53 23.84 -33.04
C THR A 413 11.08 24.05 -34.44
N ASP A 414 12.31 24.56 -34.50
CA ASP A 414 13.12 24.63 -35.73
C ASP A 414 13.72 23.28 -36.17
N LEU A 415 13.36 22.18 -35.51
CA LEU A 415 13.95 20.86 -35.74
C LEU A 415 13.24 20.08 -36.86
N SER A 416 13.94 19.05 -37.37
CA SER A 416 13.37 18.12 -38.35
C SER A 416 12.18 17.33 -37.77
N TYR A 417 11.33 16.81 -38.66
CA TYR A 417 10.18 15.98 -38.27
C TYR A 417 10.57 14.81 -37.35
N ILE A 418 11.69 14.12 -37.66
CA ILE A 418 12.17 12.98 -36.88
C ILE A 418 12.65 13.41 -35.49
N ALA A 419 13.36 14.53 -35.39
CA ALA A 419 13.78 15.07 -34.09
C ALA A 419 12.57 15.48 -33.24
N ASN A 420 11.55 16.10 -33.84
CA ASN A 420 10.30 16.41 -33.16
C ASN A 420 9.57 15.16 -32.67
N LYS A 421 9.54 14.07 -33.45
CA LYS A 421 8.99 12.79 -32.99
C LYS A 421 9.74 12.23 -31.79
N SER A 422 11.07 12.38 -31.74
CA SER A 422 11.87 11.97 -30.58
C SER A 422 11.52 12.77 -29.32
N ILE A 423 11.38 14.10 -29.42
CA ILE A 423 10.96 14.96 -28.30
C ILE A 423 9.57 14.55 -27.80
N ILE A 424 8.60 14.35 -28.72
CA ILE A 424 7.25 13.88 -28.37
C ILE A 424 7.31 12.56 -27.60
N ALA A 425 8.13 11.61 -28.04
CA ALA A 425 8.27 10.32 -27.37
C ALA A 425 8.82 10.48 -25.95
N GLN A 426 9.89 11.27 -25.77
CA GLN A 426 10.49 11.53 -24.45
C GLN A 426 9.50 12.20 -23.48
N VAL A 427 8.76 13.20 -23.94
CA VAL A 427 7.74 13.87 -23.12
C VAL A 427 6.61 12.90 -22.77
N LYS A 428 6.14 12.08 -23.72
CA LYS A 428 5.13 11.04 -23.45
C LYS A 428 5.60 10.04 -22.40
N GLU A 429 6.79 9.49 -22.58
CA GLU A 429 7.37 8.51 -21.65
C GLU A 429 7.47 9.07 -20.23
N TYR A 430 7.86 10.34 -20.10
CA TYR A 430 8.01 10.98 -18.79
C TYR A 430 6.67 11.35 -18.12
N PHE A 431 5.64 11.71 -18.89
CA PHE A 431 4.42 12.34 -18.34
C PHE A 431 3.12 11.57 -18.51
N THR A 432 3.02 10.57 -19.39
CA THR A 432 1.77 9.81 -19.60
C THR A 432 1.29 9.05 -18.36
N ASN A 433 2.20 8.68 -17.45
CA ASN A 433 1.87 8.05 -16.19
C ASN A 433 1.46 9.04 -15.08
N VAL A 434 1.41 10.33 -15.37
CA VAL A 434 1.07 11.41 -14.41
C VAL A 434 -0.04 12.32 -14.96
N TYR A 435 -0.20 12.43 -16.28
CA TYR A 435 -1.16 13.32 -16.93
C TYR A 435 -1.79 12.68 -18.16
N ASN A 436 -3.02 13.10 -18.49
CA ASN A 436 -3.69 12.71 -19.74
C ASN A 436 -3.25 13.61 -20.90
N ILE A 437 -2.05 13.42 -21.43
CA ILE A 437 -1.50 14.28 -22.48
C ILE A 437 -1.71 13.74 -23.89
N THR A 438 -1.98 14.63 -24.83
CA THR A 438 -2.03 14.31 -26.26
C THR A 438 -1.34 15.40 -27.06
N PHE A 439 -0.51 14.99 -28.03
CA PHE A 439 0.12 15.94 -28.95
C PHE A 439 -0.80 16.20 -30.15
N ILE A 440 -1.04 17.48 -30.44
CA ILE A 440 -1.80 17.93 -31.61
C ILE A 440 -0.84 18.39 -32.71
N GLY A 441 -1.27 18.27 -33.98
CA GLY A 441 -0.49 18.70 -35.14
C GLY A 441 -0.53 20.22 -35.34
N ASN A 442 0.43 20.74 -36.11
CA ASN A 442 0.53 22.16 -36.44
C ASN A 442 -0.47 22.60 -37.52
N ASP A 443 -1.09 21.64 -38.22
CA ASP A 443 -1.94 21.92 -39.39
C ASP A 443 -3.38 22.35 -39.01
N ASN A 444 -3.78 22.19 -37.75
CA ASN A 444 -5.12 22.52 -37.26
C ASN A 444 -5.10 23.80 -36.41
N ASN A 445 -5.09 24.97 -37.06
CA ASN A 445 -5.25 26.28 -36.40
C ASN A 445 -6.57 26.43 -35.62
N ASN A 446 -7.53 25.52 -35.81
CA ASN A 446 -8.82 25.52 -35.11
C ASN A 446 -8.84 24.73 -33.80
N ASP A 447 -7.80 23.96 -33.46
CA ASP A 447 -7.74 23.25 -32.17
C ASP A 447 -6.75 23.93 -31.21
N PRO A 448 -7.23 24.69 -30.21
CA PRO A 448 -6.35 25.41 -29.29
C PRO A 448 -5.54 24.41 -28.46
N ALA A 449 -4.23 24.63 -28.42
CA ALA A 449 -3.37 23.93 -27.47
C ALA A 449 -3.64 24.45 -26.05
N ASP A 450 -3.43 23.59 -25.06
CA ASP A 450 -3.32 24.02 -23.67
C ASP A 450 -1.87 24.41 -23.32
N LEU A 451 -0.91 23.73 -23.96
CA LEU A 451 0.53 23.91 -23.75
C LEU A 451 1.28 23.93 -25.08
N ILE A 452 2.16 24.90 -25.28
CA ILE A 452 3.10 24.96 -26.40
C ILE A 452 4.52 24.73 -25.87
N LEU A 453 5.19 23.73 -26.42
CA LEU A 453 6.61 23.49 -26.20
C LEU A 453 7.39 24.06 -27.38
N THR A 454 8.31 24.99 -27.14
CA THR A 454 8.99 25.70 -28.22
C THR A 454 10.47 25.97 -27.94
N ASN A 455 11.30 26.01 -28.97
CA ASN A 455 12.68 26.49 -28.89
C ASN A 455 12.90 27.81 -29.65
N ILE A 456 11.83 28.39 -30.16
CA ILE A 456 11.82 29.66 -30.89
C ILE A 456 10.88 30.66 -30.19
N PRO A 457 11.08 31.97 -30.37
CA PRO A 457 10.14 32.97 -29.86
C PRO A 457 8.77 32.81 -30.53
N THR A 458 7.74 32.44 -29.76
CA THR A 458 6.36 32.33 -30.25
C THR A 458 5.62 33.66 -30.03
N GLN A 459 4.90 34.15 -31.05
CA GLN A 459 4.09 35.40 -30.97
C GLN A 459 2.66 35.19 -30.45
N GLU A 460 2.31 33.98 -30.01
CA GLU A 460 0.99 33.74 -29.40
C GLU A 460 0.88 34.50 -28.08
N SER A 461 -0.13 35.36 -28.03
CA SER A 461 -0.17 36.54 -27.16
C SER A 461 -0.51 36.18 -25.72
N SER A 462 0.43 36.50 -24.82
CA SER A 462 0.18 36.78 -23.41
C SER A 462 -0.86 37.92 -23.30
N GLY A 463 -2.15 37.57 -23.15
CA GLY A 463 -3.22 38.57 -23.02
C GLY A 463 -4.65 38.12 -23.39
N LYS A 464 -4.85 36.92 -23.96
CA LYS A 464 -6.19 36.35 -24.17
C LYS A 464 -6.59 35.46 -22.98
N THR A 465 -7.86 35.49 -22.58
CA THR A 465 -8.44 34.73 -21.46
C THR A 465 -8.41 33.20 -21.61
N ASN A 466 -7.80 32.66 -22.66
CA ASN A 466 -7.58 31.23 -22.94
C ASN A 466 -6.30 31.02 -23.78
N ALA A 467 -5.25 31.82 -23.55
CA ALA A 467 -3.98 31.61 -24.24
C ALA A 467 -3.30 30.31 -23.74
N PRO A 468 -2.66 29.53 -24.64
CA PRO A 468 -1.88 28.37 -24.22
C PRO A 468 -0.74 28.80 -23.30
N GLU A 469 -0.40 27.96 -22.34
CA GLU A 469 0.83 28.12 -21.57
C GLU A 469 2.02 27.80 -22.48
N ILE A 470 3.11 28.57 -22.38
CA ILE A 470 4.27 28.42 -23.27
C ILE A 470 5.48 28.04 -22.43
N VAL A 471 6.12 26.92 -22.79
CA VAL A 471 7.37 26.46 -22.17
C VAL A 471 8.47 26.44 -23.21
N SER A 472 9.52 27.23 -22.95
CA SER A 472 10.73 27.18 -23.75
C SER A 472 11.55 25.94 -23.39
N ILE A 473 11.89 25.13 -24.40
CA ILE A 473 12.66 23.90 -24.28
C ILE A 473 13.95 23.99 -25.09
N HIS A 474 14.96 23.23 -24.67
CA HIS A 474 16.18 23.08 -25.46
C HIS A 474 15.96 22.14 -26.65
N ARG A 475 16.81 22.26 -27.68
CA ARG A 475 16.84 21.32 -28.83
C ARG A 475 17.06 19.87 -28.39
N ILE A 476 17.78 19.69 -27.28
CA ILE A 476 17.96 18.42 -26.58
C ILE A 476 17.43 18.65 -25.17
N LEU A 477 16.39 17.91 -24.76
CA LEU A 477 15.73 18.13 -23.48
C LEU A 477 16.69 17.98 -22.30
N ALA A 478 16.82 19.04 -21.51
CA ALA A 478 17.57 19.05 -20.26
C ALA A 478 16.65 18.69 -19.07
N PRO A 479 17.20 18.23 -17.91
CA PRO A 479 16.39 17.98 -16.71
C PRO A 479 15.51 19.16 -16.26
N ARG A 480 15.99 20.39 -16.51
CA ARG A 480 15.24 21.61 -16.24
C ARG A 480 14.01 21.75 -17.13
N ASP A 481 14.06 21.30 -18.38
CA ASP A 481 12.93 21.37 -19.31
C ASP A 481 11.78 20.49 -18.78
N PHE A 482 12.06 19.28 -18.32
CA PHE A 482 11.05 18.42 -17.68
C PHE A 482 10.46 19.06 -16.41
N THR A 483 11.26 19.80 -15.65
CA THR A 483 10.75 20.51 -14.46
C THR A 483 9.78 21.62 -14.86
N LEU A 484 10.11 22.41 -15.89
CA LEU A 484 9.26 23.49 -16.39
C LEU A 484 7.97 22.94 -17.04
N ILE A 485 8.08 21.87 -17.84
CA ILE A 485 6.91 21.19 -18.41
C ILE A 485 5.99 20.71 -17.30
N ARG A 486 6.53 20.10 -16.23
CA ARG A 486 5.73 19.65 -15.09
C ARG A 486 4.96 20.80 -14.43
N GLN A 487 5.63 21.91 -14.16
CA GLN A 487 5.01 23.09 -13.55
C GLN A 487 3.84 23.61 -14.38
N ALA A 488 4.01 23.67 -15.71
CA ALA A 488 2.93 24.07 -16.62
C ALA A 488 1.77 23.08 -16.63
N LEU A 489 2.07 21.77 -16.69
CA LEU A 489 1.03 20.73 -16.63
C LEU A 489 0.24 20.78 -15.32
N ASP A 490 0.90 21.03 -14.18
CA ASP A 490 0.23 21.19 -12.88
C ASP A 490 -0.72 22.39 -12.90
N HIS A 491 -0.26 23.54 -13.38
CA HIS A 491 -1.06 24.77 -13.47
C HIS A 491 -2.29 24.59 -14.39
N ILE A 492 -2.10 24.01 -15.59
CA ILE A 492 -3.19 23.70 -16.52
C ILE A 492 -4.21 22.75 -15.87
N THR A 493 -3.74 21.71 -15.19
CA THR A 493 -4.61 20.72 -14.54
C THR A 493 -5.48 21.38 -13.47
N GLU A 494 -4.89 22.21 -12.61
CA GLU A 494 -5.62 22.95 -11.56
C GLU A 494 -6.65 23.92 -12.16
N GLY A 495 -6.29 24.62 -13.23
CA GLY A 495 -7.20 25.49 -13.97
C GLY A 495 -8.41 24.74 -14.53
N LYS A 496 -8.22 23.57 -15.16
CA LYS A 496 -9.31 22.76 -15.72
C LYS A 496 -10.23 22.17 -14.64
N GLU A 497 -9.67 21.75 -13.50
CA GLU A 497 -10.46 21.25 -12.36
C GLU A 497 -11.38 22.33 -11.76
N ALA A 498 -10.90 23.58 -11.65
CA ALA A 498 -11.70 24.69 -11.13
C ALA A 498 -12.91 25.01 -12.03
N HIS A 499 -12.71 25.02 -13.36
CA HIS A 499 -13.79 25.25 -14.32
C HIS A 499 -14.84 24.13 -14.30
N GLN A 500 -14.42 22.87 -14.13
CA GLN A 500 -15.34 21.74 -14.06
C GLN A 500 -16.23 21.75 -12.80
N LYS A 501 -15.73 22.32 -11.68
CA LYS A 501 -16.54 22.50 -10.45
C LYS A 501 -17.59 23.58 -10.62
N LEU A 502 -17.25 24.71 -11.25
CA LEU A 502 -18.19 25.82 -11.47
C LEU A 502 -19.40 25.41 -12.33
N HIS A 503 -19.18 24.57 -13.35
CA HIS A 503 -20.25 24.07 -14.22
C HIS A 503 -21.12 22.94 -13.64
N LYS A 504 -20.74 22.32 -12.51
CA LYS A 504 -21.58 21.32 -11.82
C LYS A 504 -22.59 21.95 -10.84
N PHE A 505 -22.47 23.25 -10.56
CA PHE A 505 -23.36 24.00 -9.66
C PHE A 505 -24.20 25.07 -10.38
N SER A 506 -24.18 25.06 -11.72
CA SER A 506 -25.04 25.82 -12.63
C SER A 506 -25.90 24.85 -13.41
#